data_AF-A0A3M1P973-F1
#
_entry.id   AF-A0A3M1P973-F1
#
_cell.length_a   1.000
_cell.length_b   1.000
_cell.length_c   1.000
_cell.angle_alpha   90.00
_cell.angle_beta   90.00
_cell.angle_gamma   90.00
#
_symmetry.space_group_name_H-M   'P 1'
#
loop_
_entity.id
_entity.type
_entity.pdbx_description
1 polymer ?
#
loop_
_entity_poly.entity_id
_entity_poly.type
_entity_poly.pdbx_seq_one_letter_code
_entity_poly.pdbx_strand_id
1 'polypeptide(L)' 'MFDLVEATVKPLTLNYKILEAAYELYLQAAEGSHPVINLSELSRKTGKSALACRNTIVEANQLGRFPNCALES' A
#
# COMPACT_ATOMS: atom_id res chain seq x y z
N MET A 1 -9.47 26.86 -12.65
CA MET A 1 -9.62 26.33 -11.28
C MET A 1 -10.21 24.92 -11.35
N PHE A 2 -9.56 24.03 -12.08
CA PHE A 2 -9.93 22.60 -12.23
C PHE A 2 -8.78 21.67 -11.77
N ASP A 3 -7.59 22.23 -11.51
CA ASP A 3 -6.37 21.47 -11.15
C ASP A 3 -6.38 20.89 -9.73
N LEU A 4 -7.27 21.37 -8.85
CA LEU A 4 -7.40 20.86 -7.48
C LEU A 4 -8.18 19.54 -7.41
N VAL A 5 -9.05 19.26 -8.40
CA VAL A 5 -9.80 18.01 -8.43
C VAL A 5 -8.91 16.87 -8.94
N GLU A 6 -8.06 17.09 -9.94
CA GLU A 6 -7.11 16.06 -10.40
C GLU A 6 -6.10 15.63 -9.33
N ALA A 7 -5.64 16.56 -8.48
CA ALA A 7 -4.75 16.25 -7.35
C ALA A 7 -5.45 15.41 -6.26
N THR A 8 -6.78 15.51 -6.15
CA THR A 8 -7.59 14.77 -5.18
C THR A 8 -8.17 13.47 -5.76
N VAL A 9 -8.15 13.32 -7.09
CA VAL A 9 -8.60 12.09 -7.81
C VAL A 9 -7.42 11.15 -8.10
N LYS A 10 -6.18 11.64 -8.22
CA LYS A 10 -4.97 10.78 -8.27
C LYS A 10 -4.80 9.80 -7.08
N PRO A 11 -5.18 10.12 -5.83
CA PRO A 11 -5.17 9.14 -4.73
C PRO A 11 -6.24 8.05 -4.88
N LEU A 12 -7.32 8.29 -5.64
CA LEU A 12 -8.44 7.34 -5.82
C LEU A 12 -8.12 6.22 -6.83
N THR A 13 -7.03 6.33 -7.59
CA THR A 13 -6.51 5.23 -8.43
C THR A 13 -5.54 4.30 -7.71
N LEU A 14 -5.16 4.60 -6.46
CA LEU A 14 -4.50 3.59 -5.64
C LEU A 14 -5.51 2.49 -5.35
N ASN A 15 -5.12 1.25 -5.62
CA ASN A 15 -5.99 0.09 -5.46
C ASN A 15 -6.38 -0.04 -3.97
N TYR A 16 -7.55 0.48 -3.60
CA TYR A 16 -7.98 0.54 -2.20
C TYR A 16 -7.94 -0.83 -1.53
N LYS A 17 -8.29 -1.90 -2.25
CA LYS A 17 -8.18 -3.28 -1.78
C LYS A 17 -6.74 -3.69 -1.40
N ILE A 18 -5.75 -3.23 -2.16
CA ILE A 18 -4.35 -3.48 -1.87
C ILE A 18 -3.91 -2.70 -0.63
N LEU A 19 -4.33 -1.44 -0.53
CA LEU A 19 -4.02 -0.60 0.63
C LEU A 19 -4.63 -1.13 1.92
N GLU A 20 -5.89 -1.56 1.87
CA GLU A 20 -6.61 -2.11 3.02
C GLU A 20 -5.96 -3.42 3.49
N ALA A 21 -5.67 -4.35 2.57
CA ALA A 21 -4.94 -5.57 2.89
C ALA A 21 -3.52 -5.29 3.40
N ALA A 22 -2.85 -4.27 2.86
CA ALA A 22 -1.50 -3.88 3.29
C ALA A 22 -1.54 -3.26 4.69
N TYR A 23 -2.61 -2.53 5.01
CA TYR A 23 -2.82 -1.94 6.32
C TYR A 23 -3.15 -2.99 7.38
N GLU A 24 -3.92 -4.02 7.03
CA GLU A 24 -4.12 -5.18 7.92
C GLU A 24 -2.79 -5.88 8.26
N LEU A 25 -1.96 -6.15 7.24
CA LEU A 25 -0.65 -6.78 7.45
C LEU A 25 0.29 -5.86 8.24
N TYR A 26 0.22 -4.55 8.00
CA TYR A 26 0.96 -3.54 8.73
C TYR A 26 0.56 -3.48 10.21
N LEU A 27 -0.74 -3.56 10.53
CA LEU A 27 -1.24 -3.58 11.90
C LEU A 27 -0.98 -4.90 12.63
N GLN A 28 -0.81 -6.01 11.90
CA GLN A 28 -0.42 -7.29 12.48
C GLN A 28 1.06 -7.34 12.88
N ALA A 29 1.88 -6.43 12.36
CA ALA A 29 3.27 -6.33 12.75
C ALA A 29 3.41 -5.81 14.19
N ALA A 30 4.31 -6.40 14.97
CA ALA A 30 4.52 -6.03 16.36
C ALA A 30 4.96 -4.55 16.51
N GLU A 31 4.34 -3.84 17.45
CA GLU A 31 4.67 -2.45 17.77
C GLU A 31 6.17 -2.29 18.07
N GLY A 32 6.85 -1.41 17.33
CA GLY A 32 8.29 -1.16 17.46
C GLY A 32 9.19 -1.91 16.46
N SER A 33 8.61 -2.74 15.59
CA SER A 33 9.34 -3.39 14.49
C SER A 33 9.16 -2.62 13.19
N HIS A 34 10.11 -2.70 12.26
CA HIS A 34 9.90 -2.26 10.87
C HIS A 34 8.87 -3.20 10.22
N PRO A 35 7.61 -2.76 10.01
CA PRO A 35 6.56 -3.66 9.53
C PRO A 35 6.92 -4.16 8.13
N VAL A 36 7.06 -5.48 8.00
CA VAL A 36 7.37 -6.13 6.73
C VAL A 36 6.06 -6.50 6.06
N ILE A 37 5.74 -5.86 4.92
CA ILE A 37 4.57 -6.21 4.13
C ILE A 37 5.00 -7.28 3.12
N ASN A 38 4.53 -8.50 3.32
CA ASN A 38 4.75 -9.61 2.40
C ASN A 38 3.88 -9.44 1.14
N LEU A 39 4.51 -9.19 0.00
CA LEU A 39 3.86 -8.97 -1.29
C LEU A 39 3.16 -10.22 -1.82
N SER A 40 3.68 -11.40 -1.50
CA SER A 40 3.07 -12.68 -1.87
C SER A 40 1.76 -12.91 -1.12
N GLU A 41 1.71 -12.59 0.17
CA GLU A 41 0.48 -12.62 0.96
C GLU A 41 -0.51 -11.56 0.51
N LEU A 42 -0.03 -10.34 0.24
CA LEU A 42 -0.83 -9.25 -0.29
C LEU A 42 -1.46 -9.59 -1.65
N SER A 43 -0.68 -10.19 -2.54
CA SER A 43 -1.14 -10.69 -3.84
C SER A 43 -2.25 -11.73 -3.67
N ARG A 44 -2.08 -12.66 -2.72
CA ARG A 44 -3.08 -13.70 -2.43
C ARG A 44 -4.37 -13.13 -1.86
N LYS A 45 -4.30 -12.17 -0.92
CA LYS A 45 -5.47 -11.50 -0.33
C LYS A 45 -6.24 -10.65 -1.35
N THR A 46 -5.53 -9.99 -2.26
CA THR A 46 -6.12 -9.00 -3.18
C THR A 46 -6.48 -9.60 -4.55
N GLY A 47 -5.95 -10.78 -4.88
CA GLY A 47 -6.05 -11.38 -6.21
C GLY A 47 -5.31 -10.60 -7.29
N LYS A 48 -4.40 -9.68 -6.90
CA LYS A 48 -3.59 -8.86 -7.80
C LYS A 48 -2.17 -9.41 -7.89
N SER A 49 -1.42 -9.04 -8.92
CA SER A 49 -0.02 -9.46 -9.02
C SER A 49 0.84 -8.80 -7.93
N ALA A 50 1.91 -9.49 -7.51
CA ALA A 50 2.90 -8.94 -6.58
C ALA A 50 3.50 -7.62 -7.08
N LEU A 51 3.65 -7.44 -8.40
CA LEU A 51 4.12 -6.19 -9.00
C LEU A 51 3.12 -5.03 -8.79
N ALA A 52 1.82 -5.28 -8.99
CA ALA A 52 0.78 -4.28 -8.75
C ALA A 52 0.69 -3.92 -7.25
N CYS A 53 0.84 -4.92 -6.39
CA CYS A 53 0.93 -4.78 -4.93
C CYS A 53 2.10 -3.86 -4.54
N ARG A 54 3.29 -4.16 -5.05
CA ARG A 54 4.51 -3.37 -4.82
C ARG A 54 4.34 -1.92 -5.27
N ASN A 55 3.89 -1.70 -6.50
CA ASN A 55 3.73 -0.35 -7.04
C ASN A 55 2.73 0.47 -6.23
N THR A 56 1.61 -0.14 -5.81
CA THR A 56 0.60 0.51 -4.98
C THR A 56 1.15 0.88 -3.60
N ILE A 57 1.93 0.01 -2.96
CA ILE A 57 2.55 0.33 -1.65
C ILE A 57 3.62 1.41 -1.81
N VAL A 58 4.44 1.36 -2.87
CA VAL A 58 5.46 2.38 -3.14
C VAL A 58 4.81 3.75 -3.34
N GLU A 59 3.75 3.84 -4.15
CA GLU A 59 2.97 5.07 -4.34
C GLU A 59 2.34 5.56 -3.03
N ALA A 60 1.79 4.66 -2.22
CA ALA A 60 1.22 5.02 -0.92
C ALA A 60 2.29 5.49 0.09
N ASN A 61 3.49 4.91 0.05
CA ASN A 61 4.60 5.32 0.89
C ASN A 61 5.15 6.71 0.50
N GLN A 62 5.14 7.04 -0.79
CA GLN A 62 5.42 8.42 -1.25
C GLN A 62 4.42 9.44 -0.68
N LEU A 63 3.19 9.01 -0.37
CA LEU A 63 2.16 9.80 0.29
C LEU A 63 2.23 9.73 1.83
N GLY A 64 3.22 9.04 2.41
CA GLY A 64 3.39 8.89 3.86
C GLY A 64 2.38 7.95 4.53
N ARG A 65 1.69 7.08 3.77
CA ARG A 65 0.66 6.16 4.30
C ARG A 65 1.23 4.95 5.05
N PHE A 66 2.45 4.52 4.72
CA PHE A 66 3.12 3.37 5.36
C PHE A 66 4.51 3.76 5.86
N PRO A 67 4.61 4.54 6.94
CA PRO A 67 5.91 4.97 7.45
C PRO A 67 6.76 3.76 7.87
N ASN A 68 8.03 3.75 7.46
CA ASN A 68 9.05 2.78 7.89
C ASN A 68 8.75 1.29 7.58
N CYS A 69 7.91 0.97 6.59
CA CYS A 69 7.66 -0.41 6.18
C CYS A 69 8.75 -0.98 5.25
N ALA A 70 9.03 -2.27 5.38
CA ALA A 70 9.83 -3.03 4.41
C ALA A 70 8.91 -3.86 3.50
N LEU A 71 9.34 -4.12 2.26
CA LEU A 71 8.63 -4.98 1.32
C LEU A 71 9.39 -6.31 1.21
N GLU A 72 8.70 -7.41 1.48
CA GLU A 72 9.20 -8.77 1.27
C GLU A 72 8.53 -9.36 0.03
N SER A 73 9.33 -9.94 -0.88
CA SER A 73 8.86 -10.49 -2.15
C SER A 73 8.54 -11.97 -2.04
#